data_AF-A0A4V5NHE5-F1
#
_entry.id   AF-A0A4V5NHE5-F1
#
_cell.length_a   1.000
_cell.length_b   1.000
_cell.length_c   1.000
_cell.angle_alpha   90.00
_cell.angle_beta   90.00
_cell.angle_gamma   90.00
#
_symmetry.space_group_name_H-M   'P 1'
#
loop_
_entity.id
_entity.type
_entity.pdbx_description
1 polymer ?
#
loop_
_entity_poly.entity_id
_entity_poly.type
_entity_poly.pdbx_seq_one_letter_code
_entity_poly.pdbx_strand_id
1 'polypeptide(L)'
;MVYTDIHLPLRSLSANLSDIFVVGSWLSGLVLVCINTWKNNERHKYVHMPTGQLYYGVVYNMAAHLHVSYISLHFIYISLWLSKAAFMYFDLFLPTASTNPRMLLYFTTAFASATFLLHMLLLTLWCNPISNNWTVDGELCSAVHSIASVTISTFTNVAMDLMILSVPIASLAAVRLGKFEVSGLLFVFLMGS
;
A
#
# COMPACT_ATOMS: atom_id res chain seq x y z
N MET A 1 39.81 5.71 12.99
CA MET A 1 39.37 6.68 11.95
C MET A 1 38.88 5.97 10.66
N VAL A 2 38.46 4.70 10.70
CA VAL A 2 37.94 3.94 9.53
C VAL A 2 36.42 3.71 9.62
N TYR A 3 35.82 3.94 10.79
CA TYR A 3 34.40 3.74 11.02
C TYR A 3 33.51 4.81 10.35
N THR A 4 34.01 6.02 10.13
CA THR A 4 33.24 7.15 9.60
C THR A 4 32.96 7.04 8.10
N ASP A 5 33.88 6.46 7.31
CA ASP A 5 33.79 6.47 5.85
C ASP A 5 32.82 5.44 5.27
N ILE A 6 32.50 4.35 5.99
CA ILE A 6 31.52 3.34 5.54
C ILE A 6 30.09 3.80 5.83
N HIS A 7 29.87 4.62 6.86
CA HIS A 7 28.54 5.10 7.23
C HIS A 7 27.98 6.16 6.27
N LEU A 8 28.83 6.98 5.66
CA LEU A 8 28.44 8.00 4.67
C LEU A 8 27.79 7.44 3.38
N PRO A 9 28.38 6.46 2.67
CA PRO A 9 27.83 5.93 1.41
C PRO A 9 26.56 5.08 1.61
N LEU A 10 26.47 4.32 2.71
CA LEU A 10 25.25 3.59 3.08
C LEU A 10 24.09 4.56 3.38
N ARG A 11 24.40 5.70 4.00
CA ARG A 11 23.41 6.74 4.32
C ARG A 11 22.91 7.47 3.07
N SER A 12 23.78 7.76 2.10
CA SER A 12 23.36 8.33 0.81
C SER A 12 22.57 7.33 -0.05
N LEU A 13 22.91 6.03 0.00
CA LEU A 13 22.18 5.01 -0.74
C LEU A 13 20.75 4.84 -0.21
N SER A 14 20.57 4.78 1.12
CA SER A 14 19.25 4.64 1.73
C SER A 14 18.34 5.84 1.42
N ALA A 15 18.91 7.05 1.43
CA ALA A 15 18.18 8.27 1.06
C ALA A 15 17.75 8.24 -0.41
N ASN A 16 18.66 7.92 -1.33
CA ASN A 16 18.32 7.83 -2.76
C ASN A 16 17.26 6.76 -3.04
N LEU A 17 17.33 5.60 -2.36
CA LEU A 17 16.33 4.54 -2.49
C LEU A 17 14.96 4.99 -1.95
N SER A 18 14.93 5.65 -0.80
CA SER A 18 13.72 6.26 -0.25
C SER A 18 13.08 7.21 -1.26
N ASP A 19 13.87 8.13 -1.83
CA ASP A 19 13.37 9.11 -2.80
C ASP A 19 12.81 8.44 -4.06
N ILE A 20 13.48 7.41 -4.58
CA ILE A 20 12.98 6.61 -5.71
C ILE A 20 11.62 5.98 -5.37
N PHE A 21 11.48 5.43 -4.17
CA PHE A 21 10.22 4.81 -3.73
C PHE A 21 9.11 5.84 -3.55
N VAL A 22 9.40 7.04 -3.02
CA VAL A 22 8.43 8.14 -2.95
C VAL A 22 7.95 8.54 -4.34
N VAL A 23 8.87 8.75 -5.28
CA VAL A 23 8.53 9.13 -6.66
C VAL A 23 7.70 8.03 -7.33
N GLY A 24 8.09 6.76 -7.19
CA GLY A 24 7.33 5.63 -7.72
C GLY A 24 5.93 5.51 -7.10
N SER A 25 5.81 5.73 -5.79
CA SER A 25 4.53 5.77 -5.09
C SER A 25 3.63 6.89 -5.61
N TRP A 26 4.19 8.07 -5.82
CA TRP A 26 3.46 9.22 -6.34
C TRP A 26 2.99 9.02 -7.78
N LEU A 27 3.86 8.50 -8.65
CA LEU A 27 3.51 8.22 -10.05
C LEU A 27 2.40 7.17 -10.18
N SER A 28 2.51 6.08 -9.41
CA SER A 28 1.45 5.05 -9.37
C SER A 28 0.15 5.57 -8.75
N GLY A 29 0.23 6.41 -7.72
CA GLY A 29 -0.91 7.11 -7.15
C GLY A 29 -1.59 8.06 -8.14
N LEU A 30 -0.82 8.77 -8.97
CA LEU A 30 -1.35 9.63 -10.02
C LEU A 30 -2.15 8.83 -11.05
N VAL A 31 -1.63 7.68 -11.49
CA VAL A 31 -2.35 6.76 -12.40
C VAL A 31 -3.69 6.33 -11.79
N LEU A 32 -3.69 5.95 -10.50
CA LEU A 32 -4.91 5.59 -9.77
C LEU A 32 -5.92 6.75 -9.73
N VAL A 33 -5.48 7.97 -9.40
CA VAL A 33 -6.34 9.16 -9.35
C VAL A 33 -6.93 9.44 -10.73
N CYS A 34 -6.13 9.41 -11.79
CA CYS A 34 -6.62 9.60 -13.16
C CYS A 34 -7.68 8.57 -13.54
N ILE A 35 -7.45 7.29 -13.26
CA ILE A 35 -8.42 6.21 -13.54
C ILE A 35 -9.71 6.40 -12.74
N ASN A 36 -9.62 6.70 -11.45
CA ASN A 36 -10.81 6.89 -10.61
C ASN A 36 -11.61 8.13 -11.01
N THR A 37 -10.94 9.24 -11.33
CA THR A 37 -11.60 10.44 -11.86
C THR A 37 -12.34 10.14 -13.16
N TRP A 38 -11.70 9.43 -14.08
CA TRP A 38 -12.36 9.01 -15.33
C TRP A 38 -13.57 8.11 -15.05
N LYS A 39 -13.44 7.08 -14.20
CA LYS A 39 -14.55 6.19 -13.81
C LYS A 39 -15.72 6.96 -13.19
N ASN A 40 -15.45 7.92 -12.31
CA ASN A 40 -16.50 8.72 -11.67
C ASN A 40 -17.18 9.65 -12.68
N ASN A 41 -16.41 10.26 -13.59
CA ASN A 41 -16.98 11.08 -14.65
C ASN A 41 -17.93 10.28 -15.55
N GLU A 42 -17.60 9.03 -15.87
CA GLU A 42 -18.50 8.15 -16.63
C GLU A 42 -19.75 7.80 -15.82
N ARG A 43 -19.62 7.41 -14.55
CA ARG A 43 -20.77 7.12 -13.67
C ARG A 43 -21.74 8.30 -13.57
N HIS A 44 -21.21 9.53 -13.51
CA HIS A 44 -22.04 10.74 -13.44
C HIS A 44 -22.97 10.90 -14.64
N LYS A 45 -22.57 10.45 -15.84
CA LYS A 45 -23.42 10.53 -17.05
C LYS A 45 -24.67 9.66 -16.95
N TYR A 46 -24.62 8.60 -16.13
CA TYR A 46 -25.67 7.59 -16.01
C TYR A 46 -26.44 7.65 -14.69
N VAL A 47 -26.15 8.63 -13.82
CA VAL A 47 -26.83 8.82 -12.52
C VAL A 47 -28.35 8.96 -12.65
N HIS A 48 -28.84 9.50 -13.77
CA HIS A 48 -30.28 9.70 -14.00
C HIS A 48 -31.00 8.48 -14.57
N MET A 49 -30.28 7.40 -14.91
CA MET A 49 -30.90 6.19 -15.45
C MET A 49 -31.46 5.31 -14.33
N PRO A 50 -32.55 4.57 -14.59
CA PRO A 50 -33.11 3.64 -13.62
C PRO A 50 -32.12 2.53 -13.28
N THR A 51 -31.95 2.23 -11.99
CA THR A 51 -30.94 1.30 -11.45
C THR A 51 -31.00 -0.09 -12.08
N GLY A 52 -32.16 -0.54 -12.55
CA GLY A 52 -32.33 -1.84 -13.21
C GLY A 52 -31.61 -1.98 -14.55
N GLN A 53 -31.12 -0.89 -15.15
CA GLN A 53 -30.35 -0.88 -16.40
C GLN A 53 -28.85 -0.62 -16.19
N LEU A 54 -28.43 -0.38 -14.94
CA LEU A 54 -27.06 -0.04 -14.59
C LEU A 54 -26.36 -1.24 -13.96
N TYR A 55 -25.18 -1.57 -14.47
CA TYR A 55 -24.25 -2.51 -13.89
C TYR A 55 -23.04 -1.74 -13.37
N TYR A 56 -22.83 -1.74 -12.04
CA TYR A 56 -21.72 -1.03 -11.40
C TYR A 56 -21.67 0.49 -11.68
N GLY A 57 -22.86 1.10 -11.88
CA GLY A 57 -23.02 2.54 -12.13
C GLY A 57 -22.86 2.97 -13.60
N VAL A 58 -22.79 2.02 -14.53
CA VAL A 58 -22.70 2.28 -15.98
C VAL A 58 -23.58 1.25 -16.73
N VAL A 59 -23.99 1.53 -17.96
CA VAL A 59 -24.70 0.57 -18.82
C VAL A 59 -23.86 -0.68 -19.14
N TYR A 60 -24.52 -1.84 -19.25
CA TYR A 60 -23.88 -3.17 -19.42
C TYR A 60 -22.88 -3.24 -20.58
N ASN A 61 -23.18 -2.59 -21.71
CA ASN A 61 -22.32 -2.57 -22.90
C ASN A 61 -21.02 -1.77 -22.71
N MET A 62 -20.91 -0.96 -21.66
CA MET A 62 -19.72 -0.17 -21.33
C MET A 62 -18.89 -0.78 -20.19
N ALA A 63 -19.15 -2.04 -19.84
CA ALA A 63 -18.47 -2.74 -18.76
C ALA A 63 -16.97 -2.98 -18.97
N ALA A 64 -16.37 -2.51 -20.07
CA ALA A 64 -14.92 -2.36 -20.23
C ALA A 64 -14.26 -1.58 -19.07
N HIS A 65 -15.00 -0.75 -18.35
CA HIS A 65 -14.53 -0.11 -17.11
C HIS A 65 -14.08 -1.10 -16.03
N LEU A 66 -14.56 -2.35 -16.02
CA LEU A 66 -14.13 -3.37 -15.05
C LEU A 66 -12.67 -3.79 -15.28
N HIS A 67 -12.21 -3.92 -16.52
CA HIS A 67 -10.81 -4.22 -16.82
C HIS A 67 -9.90 -3.09 -16.33
N VAL A 68 -10.30 -1.85 -16.58
CA VAL A 68 -9.54 -0.66 -16.14
C VAL A 68 -9.55 -0.57 -14.61
N SER A 69 -10.67 -0.92 -13.97
CA SER A 69 -10.78 -1.01 -12.51
C SER A 69 -9.85 -2.09 -11.95
N TYR A 70 -9.81 -3.27 -12.56
CA TYR A 70 -8.90 -4.35 -12.18
C TYR A 70 -7.42 -3.91 -12.25
N ILE A 71 -7.02 -3.22 -13.32
CA ILE A 71 -5.66 -2.68 -13.46
C ILE A 71 -5.39 -1.62 -12.38
N SER A 72 -6.34 -0.74 -12.09
CA SER A 72 -6.18 0.29 -11.05
C SER A 72 -5.92 -0.28 -9.65
N LEU A 73 -6.44 -1.47 -9.36
CA LEU A 73 -6.17 -2.18 -8.10
C LEU A 73 -4.70 -2.56 -7.94
N HIS A 74 -3.98 -2.81 -9.03
CA HIS A 74 -2.54 -3.09 -8.93
C HIS A 74 -1.78 -1.80 -8.59
N PHE A 75 -2.15 -0.68 -9.21
CA PHE A 75 -1.51 0.61 -8.98
C PHE A 75 -1.71 1.14 -7.55
N ILE A 76 -2.88 0.94 -6.92
CA ILE A 76 -3.06 1.33 -5.51
C ILE A 76 -2.13 0.55 -4.59
N TYR A 77 -1.99 -0.75 -4.79
CA TYR A 77 -1.11 -1.59 -3.96
C TYR A 77 0.37 -1.30 -4.24
N ILE A 78 0.76 -1.05 -5.49
CA ILE A 78 2.10 -0.57 -5.83
C ILE A 78 2.38 0.75 -5.10
N SER A 79 1.47 1.73 -5.21
CA SER A 79 1.64 3.02 -4.56
C SER A 79 1.80 2.89 -3.04
N LEU A 80 0.97 2.07 -2.43
CA LEU A 80 0.93 1.86 -0.98
C LEU A 80 2.15 1.08 -0.46
N TRP A 81 2.65 0.09 -1.19
CA TRP A 81 3.88 -0.63 -0.78
C TRP A 81 5.14 0.18 -1.04
N LEU A 82 5.18 0.99 -2.11
CA LEU A 82 6.29 1.89 -2.37
C LEU A 82 6.37 3.00 -1.32
N SER A 83 5.26 3.56 -0.85
CA SER A 83 5.29 4.56 0.23
C SER A 83 5.80 3.94 1.55
N LYS A 84 5.35 2.73 1.88
CA LYS A 84 5.87 1.97 3.05
C LYS A 84 7.36 1.67 2.92
N ALA A 85 7.81 1.27 1.74
CA ALA A 85 9.24 1.05 1.48
C ALA A 85 10.03 2.35 1.69
N ALA A 86 9.55 3.49 1.18
CA ALA A 86 10.19 4.78 1.41
C ALA A 86 10.37 5.07 2.91
N PHE A 87 9.31 4.92 3.72
CA PHE A 87 9.41 5.10 5.17
C PHE A 87 10.43 4.17 5.82
N MET A 88 10.44 2.89 5.45
CA MET A 88 11.40 1.91 5.99
C MET A 88 12.86 2.29 5.68
N TYR A 89 13.16 2.74 4.45
CA TYR A 89 14.51 3.15 4.06
C TYR A 89 14.88 4.55 4.61
N PHE A 90 13.89 5.40 4.86
CA PHE A 90 14.09 6.68 5.55
C PHE A 90 14.43 6.48 7.03
N ASP A 91 13.75 5.58 7.74
CA ASP A 91 14.03 5.28 9.15
C ASP A 91 15.46 4.76 9.34
N LEU A 92 16.02 4.08 8.35
CA LEU A 92 17.40 3.61 8.37
C LEU A 92 18.44 4.75 8.31
N PHE A 93 18.06 5.91 7.77
CA PHE A 93 18.92 7.09 7.74
C PHE A 93 19.00 7.79 9.11
N LEU A 94 18.02 7.58 9.99
CA LEU A 94 17.94 8.28 11.27
C LEU A 94 19.06 7.80 12.23
N PRO A 95 19.75 8.71 12.94
CA PRO A 95 20.86 8.38 13.85
C PRO A 95 20.46 7.49 15.03
N THR A 96 19.16 7.30 15.26
CA THR A 96 18.55 6.56 16.35
C THR A 96 18.37 5.07 16.06
N ALA A 97 18.72 4.58 14.87
CA ALA A 97 18.67 3.17 14.53
C ALA A 97 19.58 2.37 15.49
N SER A 98 18.97 1.44 16.25
CA SER A 98 19.62 0.64 17.31
C SER A 98 20.84 -0.15 16.82
N THR A 99 21.58 -0.76 17.75
CA THR A 99 22.85 -1.47 17.52
C THR A 99 22.81 -2.68 16.57
N ASN A 100 21.63 -3.10 16.07
CA ASN A 100 21.50 -4.16 15.06
C ASN A 100 20.53 -3.78 13.91
N PRO A 101 20.84 -2.73 13.12
CA PRO A 101 19.94 -2.24 12.08
C PRO A 101 19.76 -3.26 10.94
N ARG A 102 20.79 -4.09 10.69
CA ARG A 102 20.81 -5.01 9.53
C ARG A 102 19.80 -6.15 9.64
N MET A 103 19.68 -6.78 10.80
CA MET A 103 18.80 -7.93 10.98
C MET A 103 17.33 -7.51 10.87
N LEU A 104 16.97 -6.40 11.52
CA LEU A 104 15.64 -5.83 11.45
C LEU A 104 15.26 -5.42 10.02
N LEU A 105 16.17 -4.77 9.28
CA LEU A 105 15.97 -4.48 7.87
C LEU A 105 15.73 -5.72 7.03
N TYR A 106 16.53 -6.78 7.19
CA TYR A 106 16.35 -8.00 6.40
C TYR A 106 14.98 -8.62 6.69
N PHE A 107 14.57 -8.69 7.96
CA PHE A 107 13.25 -9.20 8.33
C PHE A 107 12.12 -8.33 7.79
N THR A 108 12.17 -7.02 7.99
CA THR A 108 11.12 -6.10 7.54
C THR A 108 11.06 -6.03 6.01
N THR A 109 12.19 -6.05 5.31
CA THR A 109 12.24 -6.09 3.83
C THR A 109 11.69 -7.41 3.30
N ALA A 110 12.08 -8.55 3.88
CA ALA A 110 11.56 -9.85 3.49
C ALA A 110 10.05 -9.91 3.71
N PHE A 111 9.56 -9.46 4.87
CA PHE A 111 8.13 -9.40 5.17
C PHE A 111 7.37 -8.43 4.24
N ALA A 112 7.93 -7.25 3.94
CA ALA A 112 7.36 -6.30 2.99
C ALA A 112 7.23 -6.91 1.58
N SER A 113 8.28 -7.58 1.10
CA SER A 113 8.28 -8.21 -0.21
C SER A 113 7.30 -9.38 -0.29
N ALA A 114 7.24 -10.21 0.76
CA ALA A 114 6.31 -11.34 0.84
C ALA A 114 4.85 -10.87 0.86
N THR A 115 4.54 -9.84 1.67
CA THR A 115 3.20 -9.25 1.71
C THR A 115 2.85 -8.54 0.40
N PHE A 116 3.79 -7.85 -0.24
CA PHE A 116 3.56 -7.25 -1.57
C PHE A 116 3.17 -8.30 -2.61
N LEU A 117 3.96 -9.37 -2.69
CA LEU A 117 3.71 -10.47 -3.61
C LEU A 117 2.39 -11.17 -3.30
N LEU A 118 2.09 -11.40 -2.03
CA LEU A 118 0.80 -11.93 -1.59
C LEU A 118 -0.34 -11.08 -2.16
N HIS A 119 -0.28 -9.75 -2.04
CA HIS A 119 -1.34 -8.88 -2.57
C HIS A 119 -1.43 -8.90 -4.09
N MET A 120 -0.31 -8.86 -4.80
CA MET A 120 -0.31 -8.94 -6.26
C MET A 120 -0.93 -10.26 -6.75
N LEU A 121 -0.56 -11.37 -6.11
CA LEU A 121 -1.11 -12.70 -6.42
C LEU A 121 -2.59 -12.79 -6.04
N LEU A 122 -2.97 -12.24 -4.89
CA LEU A 122 -4.34 -12.27 -4.42
C LEU A 122 -5.24 -11.46 -5.35
N LEU A 123 -4.83 -10.29 -5.81
CA LEU A 123 -5.56 -9.50 -6.81
C LEU A 123 -5.69 -10.23 -8.16
N THR A 124 -4.64 -10.93 -8.59
CA THR A 124 -4.60 -11.58 -9.91
C THR A 124 -5.34 -12.92 -9.93
N LEU A 125 -5.14 -13.74 -8.89
CA LEU A 125 -5.52 -15.15 -8.86
C LEU A 125 -6.77 -15.44 -8.02
N TRP A 126 -7.48 -14.40 -7.53
CA TRP A 126 -8.68 -14.60 -6.70
C TRP A 126 -9.79 -15.38 -7.43
N CYS A 127 -9.99 -15.07 -8.71
CA CYS A 127 -11.02 -15.67 -9.54
C CYS A 127 -10.44 -16.72 -10.47
N ASN A 128 -11.19 -17.82 -10.68
CA ASN A 128 -10.81 -18.89 -11.59
C ASN A 128 -11.93 -19.13 -12.61
N PRO A 129 -11.69 -18.90 -13.93
CA PRO A 129 -10.47 -18.40 -14.55
C PRO A 129 -10.16 -16.92 -14.22
N ILE A 130 -8.90 -16.49 -14.38
CA ILE A 130 -8.44 -15.11 -14.08
C ILE A 130 -9.27 -14.05 -14.82
N SER A 131 -9.78 -14.38 -16.01
CA SER A 131 -10.65 -13.51 -16.79
C SER A 131 -11.92 -13.08 -16.04
N ASN A 132 -12.37 -13.87 -15.07
CA ASN A 132 -13.57 -13.56 -14.30
C ASN A 132 -13.39 -12.39 -13.33
N ASN A 133 -12.16 -11.92 -13.11
CA ASN A 133 -11.91 -10.71 -12.32
C ASN A 133 -12.57 -9.44 -12.91
N TRP A 134 -12.92 -9.48 -14.19
CA TRP A 134 -13.44 -8.35 -14.93
C TRP A 134 -14.64 -8.70 -15.84
N THR A 135 -15.24 -9.87 -15.66
CA THR A 135 -16.44 -10.27 -16.41
C THR A 135 -17.68 -9.54 -15.94
N VAL A 136 -18.59 -9.30 -16.88
CA VAL A 136 -19.89 -8.64 -16.68
C VAL A 136 -21.00 -9.67 -16.48
N ASP A 137 -20.78 -10.88 -17.00
CA ASP A 137 -21.75 -11.97 -16.98
C ASP A 137 -21.74 -12.65 -15.61
N GLY A 138 -22.75 -12.37 -14.77
CA GLY A 138 -22.96 -13.03 -13.48
C GLY A 138 -22.55 -12.22 -12.25
N GLU A 139 -22.26 -12.93 -11.14
CA GLU A 139 -21.80 -12.30 -9.90
C GLU A 139 -20.38 -11.73 -10.06
N LEU A 140 -20.18 -10.51 -9.54
CA LEU A 140 -18.89 -9.83 -9.54
C LEU A 140 -17.86 -10.62 -8.74
N CYS A 141 -17.02 -11.38 -9.44
CA CYS A 141 -15.86 -12.01 -8.84
C CYS A 141 -14.69 -11.03 -8.84
N SER A 142 -14.32 -10.50 -7.68
CA SER A 142 -13.08 -9.73 -7.53
C SER A 142 -12.57 -9.84 -6.10
N ALA A 143 -11.25 -9.82 -5.94
CA ALA A 143 -10.58 -9.79 -4.64
C ALA A 143 -11.18 -8.72 -3.72
N VAL A 144 -11.45 -7.51 -4.21
CA VAL A 144 -11.97 -6.41 -3.38
C VAL A 144 -13.44 -6.56 -2.98
N HIS A 145 -14.17 -7.44 -3.66
CA HIS A 145 -15.57 -7.72 -3.36
C HIS A 145 -15.75 -8.93 -2.44
N SER A 146 -14.66 -9.65 -2.12
CA SER A 146 -14.69 -10.75 -1.16
C SER A 146 -14.22 -10.31 0.22
N ILE A 147 -15.05 -10.56 1.24
CA ILE A 147 -14.72 -10.23 2.62
C ILE A 147 -13.44 -10.94 3.09
N ALA A 148 -13.22 -12.18 2.65
CA ALA A 148 -12.04 -12.96 3.04
C ALA A 148 -10.75 -12.33 2.51
N SER A 149 -10.73 -11.97 1.23
CA SER A 149 -9.63 -11.26 0.59
C SER A 149 -9.35 -9.93 1.29
N VAL A 150 -10.40 -9.12 1.51
CA VAL A 150 -10.27 -7.82 2.18
C VAL A 150 -9.73 -7.99 3.61
N THR A 151 -10.18 -9.00 4.36
CA THR A 151 -9.65 -9.26 5.71
C THR A 151 -8.17 -9.62 5.69
N ILE A 152 -7.73 -10.50 4.77
CA ILE A 152 -6.31 -10.86 4.62
C ILE A 152 -5.48 -9.62 4.31
N SER A 153 -5.95 -8.80 3.36
CA SER A 153 -5.25 -7.59 2.96
C SER A 153 -5.17 -6.55 4.07
N THR A 154 -6.28 -6.28 4.77
CA THR A 154 -6.28 -5.36 5.90
C THR A 154 -5.35 -5.84 7.01
N PHE A 155 -5.41 -7.13 7.38
CA PHE A 155 -4.57 -7.68 8.43
C PHE A 155 -3.08 -7.54 8.12
N THR A 156 -2.67 -7.90 6.91
CA THR A 156 -1.27 -7.82 6.48
C THR A 156 -0.79 -6.38 6.30
N ASN A 157 -1.67 -5.48 5.86
CA ASN A 157 -1.38 -4.06 5.77
C ASN A 157 -1.11 -3.43 7.15
N VAL A 158 -2.01 -3.68 8.12
CA VAL A 158 -1.87 -3.23 9.51
C VAL A 158 -0.63 -3.84 10.17
N ALA A 159 -0.39 -5.13 9.97
CA ALA A 159 0.81 -5.79 10.49
C ALA A 159 2.10 -5.12 9.98
N MET A 160 2.13 -4.72 8.69
CA MET A 160 3.26 -4.01 8.11
C MET A 160 3.45 -2.61 8.73
N ASP A 161 2.37 -1.87 8.98
CA ASP A 161 2.46 -0.56 9.64
C ASP A 161 3.01 -0.66 11.06
N LEU A 162 2.54 -1.66 11.83
CA LEU A 162 3.07 -1.92 13.17
C LEU A 162 4.56 -2.27 13.13
N MET A 163 5.01 -3.04 12.13
CA MET A 163 6.42 -3.37 11.98
C MET A 163 7.28 -2.15 11.64
N ILE A 164 6.86 -1.30 10.69
CA ILE A 164 7.60 -0.08 10.34
C ILE A 164 7.71 0.84 11.55
N LEU A 165 6.58 1.11 12.19
CA LEU A 165 6.52 2.05 13.31
C LEU A 165 7.18 1.51 14.59
N SER A 166 7.34 0.20 14.73
CA SER A 166 8.09 -0.39 15.85
C SER A 166 9.54 0.08 15.91
N VAL A 167 10.15 0.42 14.76
CA VAL A 167 11.54 0.87 14.67
C VAL A 167 11.73 2.22 15.37
N PRO A 168 11.05 3.31 14.97
CA PRO A 168 11.16 4.59 15.66
C PRO A 168 10.62 4.49 17.09
N ILE A 169 9.56 3.71 17.39
CA ILE A 169 9.09 3.55 18.78
C ILE A 169 10.15 2.95 19.68
N ALA A 170 10.83 1.87 19.26
CA ALA A 170 11.85 1.24 20.07
C ALA A 170 13.00 2.21 20.38
N SER A 171 13.38 3.02 19.39
CA SER A 171 14.37 4.08 19.55
C SER A 171 13.88 5.23 20.44
N LEU A 172 12.60 5.60 20.34
CA LEU A 172 11.99 6.67 21.12
C LEU A 172 11.73 6.24 22.56
N ALA A 173 11.41 4.96 22.82
CA ALA A 173 11.23 4.39 24.15
C ALA A 173 12.53 4.33 24.96
N ALA A 174 13.69 4.35 24.29
CA ALA A 174 14.98 4.57 24.94
C ALA A 174 15.11 6.01 25.49
N VAL A 175 14.29 6.94 24.99
CA VAL A 175 14.10 8.28 25.53
C VAL A 175 12.88 8.26 26.46
N ARG A 176 12.92 8.94 27.61
CA ARG A 176 11.77 8.99 28.52
C ARG A 176 10.62 9.81 27.90
N LEU A 177 9.74 9.15 27.17
CA LEU A 177 8.52 9.75 26.61
C LEU A 177 7.47 10.02 27.69
N GLY A 178 6.81 11.17 27.61
CA GLY A 178 5.66 11.53 28.43
C GLY A 178 4.39 10.77 28.01
N LYS A 179 3.43 10.63 28.93
CA LYS A 179 2.15 9.93 28.69
C LYS A 179 1.34 10.53 27.53
N PHE A 180 1.50 11.83 27.26
CA PHE A 180 0.84 12.51 26.15
C PHE A 180 1.45 12.18 24.79
N GLU A 181 2.77 11.95 24.72
CA GLU A 181 3.45 11.55 23.48
C GLU A 181 3.06 10.12 23.11
N VAL A 182 2.98 9.22 24.09
CA VAL A 182 2.46 7.85 23.89
C VAL A 182 1.01 7.86 23.41
N SER A 183 0.16 8.72 23.98
CA SER A 183 -1.24 8.87 23.55
C SER A 183 -1.34 9.43 22.12
N GLY A 184 -0.50 10.41 21.76
CA GLY A 184 -0.43 10.96 20.41
C GLY A 184 0.03 9.93 19.38
N LEU A 185 1.02 9.10 19.72
CA LEU A 185 1.42 7.95 18.90
C LEU A 185 0.25 6.99 18.72
N LEU A 186 -0.41 6.56 19.81
CA LEU A 186 -1.59 5.66 19.76
C LEU A 186 -2.72 6.23 18.89
N PHE A 187 -2.93 7.54 18.92
CA PHE A 187 -3.92 8.21 18.09
C PHE A 187 -3.55 8.18 16.60
N VAL A 188 -2.28 8.46 16.26
CA VAL A 188 -1.78 8.34 14.87
C VAL A 188 -1.89 6.89 14.39
N PHE A 189 -1.64 5.89 15.25
CA PHE A 189 -1.86 4.47 14.95
C PHE A 189 -3.30 4.14 14.57
N LEU A 190 -4.28 4.76 15.25
CA LEU A 190 -5.70 4.52 14.97
C LEU A 190 -6.22 5.31 13.76
N MET A 191 -5.56 6.42 13.40
CA MET A 191 -5.95 7.22 12.23
C MET A 191 -5.28 6.77 10.93
N GLY A 192 -4.08 6.20 11.00
CA GLY A 192 -3.30 5.77 9.83
C GLY A 192 -3.71 4.40 9.26
N SER A 193 -4.60 3.66 9.94
CA SER A 193 -5.10 2.33 9.54
C SER A 193 -6.38 2.38 8.72
#